data_AF-A0A5K3EZM7-F1
#
_entry.id   AF-A0A5K3EZM7-F1
#
_cell.length_a   1.000
_cell.length_b   1.000
_cell.length_c   1.000
_cell.angle_alpha   90.00
_cell.angle_beta   90.00
_cell.angle_gamma   90.00
#
_symmetry.space_group_name_H-M   'P 1'
#
loop_
_entity.id
_entity.type
_entity.pdbx_description
1 polymer ?
#
loop_
_entity_poly.entity_id
_entity_poly.type
_entity_poly.pdbx_seq_one_letter_code
_entity_poly.pdbx_strand_id
1 'polypeptide(L)'
;MYTCGLDSQLKQWRMDHSAIETAWAEPLNTTILNWTPLSLDHHPSMDAILVGASESCLLYQSTRMDVPVREWTWGREAIHQASFNPVEHNIVGILTKDNSIVLTDTRVDQPLRKLKMNLKLNAFSWNPMEPYVFTAASEDYNLYAYDCRFFKHPKRVYIGHTNAVMAVDYSPSGREFASGSYDGTIRLWSADQTSSFDVYHTRRMKRVLQVKFTLDGHFLLSSSTDQNVRLWKAHASEKLGPMRPRERESLATAEALRDKFKEHPEVRKILKNRHVPKSIHAATKEHRIIRAKERRKLRNVIVFNHSKEPVVPEKEKHTAALYK
;
A
#
# COMPACT_ATOMS: atom_id res chain seq x y z
N MET A 1 -2.93 15.37 16.97
CA MET A 1 -2.11 14.92 15.82
C MET A 1 -0.70 14.68 16.33
N TYR A 2 -0.03 13.64 15.83
CA TYR A 2 1.38 13.39 16.17
C TYR A 2 2.24 13.56 14.92
N THR A 3 3.43 14.11 15.10
CA THR A 3 4.41 14.24 14.02
C THR A 3 5.75 13.73 14.51
N CYS A 4 6.40 12.95 13.68
CA CYS A 4 7.76 12.51 13.89
C CYS A 4 8.67 13.13 12.83
N GLY A 5 9.86 13.58 13.25
CA GLY A 5 10.84 14.19 12.35
C GLY A 5 12.22 13.55 12.46
N LEU A 6 13.09 13.93 11.53
CA LEU A 6 14.52 13.58 11.56
C LEU A 6 15.26 14.25 12.72
N ASP A 7 14.62 15.20 13.40
CA ASP A 7 15.08 15.84 14.64
C ASP A 7 15.00 14.91 15.86
N SER A 8 14.66 13.62 15.67
CA SER A 8 14.48 12.61 16.73
C SER A 8 13.44 13.02 17.78
N GLN A 9 12.51 13.90 17.41
CA GLN A 9 11.44 14.35 18.29
C GLN A 9 10.09 13.81 17.82
N LEU A 10 9.31 13.32 18.79
CA LEU A 10 7.90 13.05 18.65
C LEU A 10 7.13 14.24 19.23
N LYS A 11 6.41 14.96 18.38
CA LYS A 11 5.64 16.15 18.77
C LYS A 11 4.14 15.84 18.73
N GLN A 12 3.45 16.20 19.80
CA GLN A 12 1.99 16.13 19.91
C GLN A 12 1.39 17.50 19.69
N TRP A 13 0.41 17.58 18.80
CA TRP A 13 -0.30 18.81 18.44
C TRP A 13 -1.77 18.70 18.80
N ARG A 14 -2.32 19.77 19.36
CA ARG A 14 -3.74 19.89 19.65
C ARG A 14 -4.49 20.31 18.39
N MET A 15 -5.45 19.49 17.96
CA MET A 15 -6.25 19.77 16.77
C MET A 15 -7.62 20.29 17.18
N ASP A 16 -7.65 21.50 17.72
CA ASP A 16 -8.91 22.19 18.01
C ASP A 16 -9.33 22.99 16.78
N HIS A 17 -10.50 22.69 16.22
CA HIS A 17 -11.08 23.37 15.07
C HIS A 17 -11.44 24.84 15.31
N SER A 18 -11.48 25.29 16.56
CA SER A 18 -12.01 26.62 16.95
C SER A 18 -10.92 27.70 17.07
N ALA A 19 -9.66 27.32 17.20
CA ALA A 19 -8.54 28.26 17.43
C ALA A 19 -7.27 27.79 16.70
N ILE A 20 -7.37 27.71 15.37
CA ILE A 20 -6.35 27.14 14.49
C ILE A 20 -4.99 27.85 14.61
N GLU A 21 -4.99 29.17 14.67
CA GLU A 21 -3.74 29.96 14.63
C GLU A 21 -2.93 29.87 15.93
N THR A 22 -3.59 29.82 17.08
CA THR A 22 -2.91 29.72 18.39
C THR A 22 -2.58 28.29 18.77
N ALA A 23 -3.43 27.32 18.42
CA ALA A 23 -3.22 25.92 18.76
C ALA A 23 -2.07 25.26 17.98
N TRP A 24 -1.65 25.84 16.85
CA TRP A 24 -0.64 25.26 15.96
C TRP A 24 0.73 25.93 16.05
N ALA A 25 0.88 26.97 16.87
CA ALA A 25 2.13 27.68 17.04
C ALA A 25 3.15 26.86 17.85
N GLU A 26 2.70 26.15 18.89
CA GLU A 26 3.55 25.37 19.78
C GLU A 26 3.04 23.93 19.95
N PRO A 27 3.93 22.94 19.95
CA PRO A 27 3.54 21.56 20.26
C PRO A 27 3.13 21.44 21.74
N LEU A 28 2.08 20.66 22.00
CA LEU A 28 1.56 20.42 23.35
C LEU A 28 2.52 19.58 24.19
N ASN A 29 3.16 18.60 23.56
CA ASN A 29 4.19 17.79 24.17
C ASN A 29 5.27 17.46 23.13
N THR A 30 6.52 17.42 23.57
CA THR A 30 7.67 17.04 22.74
C THR A 30 8.48 16.03 23.50
N THR A 31 8.55 14.80 22.99
CA THR A 31 9.42 13.77 23.54
C THR A 31 10.60 13.51 22.62
N ILE A 32 11.78 13.41 23.22
CA ILE A 32 13.01 13.11 22.52
C ILE A 32 13.16 11.60 22.48
N LEU A 33 13.32 11.06 21.28
CA LEU A 33 13.53 9.65 21.03
C LEU A 33 15.03 9.35 20.97
N ASN A 34 15.43 8.17 21.43
CA ASN A 34 16.83 7.71 21.33
C ASN A 34 17.26 7.49 19.88
N TRP A 35 16.30 7.20 19.01
CA TRP A 35 16.50 6.83 17.62
C TRP A 35 15.69 7.73 16.70
N THR A 36 16.11 7.84 15.44
CA THR A 36 15.36 8.62 14.45
C THR A 36 14.10 7.86 14.03
N PRO A 37 12.90 8.45 14.23
CA PRO A 37 11.66 7.84 13.80
C PRO A 37 11.50 7.99 12.29
N LEU A 38 11.18 6.88 11.61
CA LEU A 38 10.93 6.83 10.17
C LEU A 38 9.44 6.69 9.85
N SER A 39 8.68 6.08 10.75
CA SER A 39 7.24 5.91 10.59
C SER A 39 6.51 6.02 11.91
N LEU A 40 5.25 6.42 11.83
CA LEU A 40 4.36 6.59 12.96
C LEU A 40 2.98 6.06 12.57
N ASP A 41 2.40 5.26 13.46
CA ASP A 41 0.99 4.89 13.38
C ASP A 41 0.36 4.93 14.78
N HIS A 42 -0.96 5.06 14.83
CA HIS A 42 -1.72 5.13 16.07
C HIS A 42 -2.61 3.91 16.20
N HIS A 43 -2.77 3.43 17.44
CA HIS A 43 -3.67 2.32 17.70
C HIS A 43 -5.12 2.81 17.60
N PRO A 44 -6.01 2.11 16.87
CA PRO A 44 -7.36 2.63 16.63
C PRO A 44 -8.27 2.72 17.88
N SER A 45 -8.06 1.88 18.90
CA SER A 45 -8.95 1.77 20.07
C SER A 45 -8.29 2.04 21.43
N MET A 46 -6.96 2.14 21.47
CA MET A 46 -6.18 2.34 22.68
C MET A 46 -5.33 3.58 22.43
N ASP A 47 -5.07 4.36 23.48
CA ASP A 47 -4.17 5.51 23.42
C ASP A 47 -2.70 5.05 23.35
N ALA A 48 -2.36 4.25 22.33
CA ALA A 48 -1.03 3.77 22.07
C ALA A 48 -0.56 4.20 20.68
N ILE A 49 0.73 4.48 20.57
CA ILE A 49 1.37 4.98 19.35
C ILE A 49 2.53 4.05 19.02
N LEU A 50 2.59 3.65 17.77
CA LEU A 50 3.67 2.87 17.22
C LEU A 50 4.63 3.79 16.51
N VAL A 51 5.90 3.71 16.89
CA VAL A 51 6.99 4.43 16.26
C VAL A 51 7.94 3.40 15.66
N GLY A 52 8.09 3.41 14.35
CA GLY A 52 9.14 2.66 13.68
C GLY A 52 10.41 3.50 13.67
N ALA A 53 11.44 3.05 14.40
CA ALA A 53 12.73 3.73 14.48
C ALA A 53 13.81 3.01 13.66
N SER A 54 15.05 3.54 13.72
CA SER A 54 16.18 3.05 12.94
C SER A 54 16.67 1.65 13.33
N GLU A 55 16.43 1.19 14.56
CA GLU A 55 16.88 -0.13 15.04
C GLU A 55 15.76 -0.91 15.73
N SER A 56 14.79 -0.22 16.31
CA SER A 56 13.70 -0.82 17.05
C SER A 56 12.34 -0.25 16.68
N CYS A 57 11.30 -1.05 16.90
CA CYS A 57 9.94 -0.54 16.91
C CYS A 57 9.52 -0.30 18.36
N LEU A 58 9.06 0.91 18.62
CA LEU A 58 8.70 1.39 19.94
C LEU A 58 7.19 1.55 20.02
N LEU A 59 6.61 1.05 21.10
CA LEU A 59 5.21 1.26 21.44
C LEU A 59 5.15 2.26 22.61
N TYR A 60 4.55 3.43 22.38
CA TYR A 60 4.32 4.46 23.38
C TYR A 60 2.85 4.49 23.81
N GLN A 61 2.55 4.96 25.02
CA GLN A 61 1.19 5.21 25.47
C GLN A 61 0.97 6.72 25.62
N SER A 62 -0.15 7.27 25.16
CA SER A 62 -0.40 8.73 25.15
C SER A 62 -0.27 9.40 26.51
N THR A 63 -0.48 8.67 27.61
CA THR A 63 -0.35 9.17 28.97
C THR A 63 1.10 9.22 29.45
N ARG A 64 1.98 8.38 28.89
CA ARG A 64 3.39 8.24 29.26
C ARG A 64 4.24 8.14 27.99
N MET A 65 4.72 9.29 27.52
CA MET A 65 5.52 9.39 26.29
C MET A 65 7.03 9.34 26.54
N ASP A 66 7.48 9.45 27.79
CA ASP A 66 8.90 9.50 28.14
C ASP A 66 9.58 8.13 28.08
N VAL A 67 8.83 7.06 28.33
CA VAL A 67 9.33 5.68 28.34
C VAL A 67 8.48 4.83 27.39
N PRO A 68 9.09 4.09 26.44
CA PRO A 68 8.34 3.16 25.61
C PRO A 68 7.78 2.02 26.47
N VAL A 69 6.52 1.67 26.25
CA VAL A 69 5.86 0.51 26.87
C VAL A 69 6.53 -0.78 26.43
N ARG A 70 6.87 -0.87 25.13
CA ARG A 70 7.59 -1.99 24.54
C ARG A 70 8.59 -1.51 23.52
N GLU A 71 9.70 -2.21 23.46
CA GLU A 71 10.72 -2.06 22.43
C GLU A 71 10.97 -3.43 21.80
N TRP A 72 10.79 -3.50 20.49
CA TRP A 72 11.09 -4.69 19.73
C TRP A 72 12.32 -4.48 18.85
N THR A 73 13.29 -5.38 18.98
CA THR A 73 14.54 -5.39 18.21
C THR A 73 14.66 -6.70 17.43
N TRP A 74 14.49 -6.65 16.11
CA TRP A 74 14.53 -7.85 15.23
C TRP A 74 15.79 -7.94 14.37
N GLY A 75 16.78 -7.09 14.66
CA GLY A 75 18.03 -6.95 13.91
C GLY A 75 18.53 -5.50 13.95
N ARG A 76 19.71 -5.25 13.37
CA ARG A 76 20.28 -3.90 13.19
C ARG A 76 19.78 -3.25 11.89
N GLU A 77 18.49 -3.37 11.65
CA GLU A 77 17.88 -3.05 10.36
C GLU A 77 16.82 -1.96 10.54
N ALA A 78 16.91 -0.90 9.74
CA ALA A 78 15.99 0.21 9.84
C ALA A 78 14.58 -0.15 9.40
N ILE A 79 13.60 0.32 10.17
CA ILE A 79 12.18 0.11 9.88
C ILE A 79 11.69 1.24 8.98
N HIS A 80 11.18 0.90 7.80
CA HIS A 80 10.63 1.87 6.86
C HIS A 80 9.21 2.29 7.20
N GLN A 81 8.36 1.32 7.56
CA GLN A 81 6.97 1.55 7.88
C GLN A 81 6.54 0.54 8.93
N ALA A 82 5.86 1.02 9.97
CA ALA A 82 5.14 0.21 10.93
C ALA A 82 3.67 0.63 10.89
N SER A 83 2.74 -0.33 10.90
CA SER A 83 1.31 -0.01 10.88
C SER A 83 0.47 -1.05 11.60
N PHE A 84 -0.50 -0.56 12.37
CA PHE A 84 -1.50 -1.37 13.04
C PHE A 84 -2.50 -1.92 12.05
N ASN A 85 -2.95 -3.14 12.34
CA ASN A 85 -4.11 -3.67 11.66
C ASN A 85 -5.39 -2.97 12.19
N PRO A 86 -6.21 -2.38 11.31
CA PRO A 86 -7.41 -1.65 11.70
C PRO A 86 -8.53 -2.53 12.29
N VAL A 87 -8.52 -3.84 12.00
CA VAL A 87 -9.55 -4.78 12.50
C VAL A 87 -9.03 -5.51 13.73
N GLU A 88 -7.87 -6.16 13.60
CA GLU A 88 -7.21 -6.87 14.70
C GLU A 88 -6.12 -6.00 15.31
N HIS A 89 -6.53 -5.07 16.16
CA HIS A 89 -5.70 -4.00 16.71
C HIS A 89 -4.38 -4.45 17.36
N ASN A 90 -4.33 -5.69 17.86
CA ASN A 90 -3.13 -6.25 18.48
C ASN A 90 -2.06 -6.70 17.46
N ILE A 91 -2.40 -6.80 16.17
CA ILE A 91 -1.45 -7.23 15.14
C ILE A 91 -0.80 -6.00 14.51
N VAL A 92 0.52 -6.04 14.45
CA VAL A 92 1.34 -4.99 13.86
C VAL A 92 2.15 -5.55 12.70
N GLY A 93 2.09 -4.86 11.56
CA GLY A 93 2.91 -5.14 10.39
C GLY A 93 4.08 -4.18 10.34
N ILE A 94 5.26 -4.70 10.02
CA ILE A 94 6.49 -3.93 10.05
C ILE A 94 7.32 -4.26 8.82
N LEU A 95 7.88 -3.22 8.22
CA LEU A 95 8.68 -3.29 7.04
C LEU A 95 10.12 -2.90 7.36
N THR A 96 11.06 -3.82 7.19
CA THR A 96 12.49 -3.54 7.39
C THR A 96 13.18 -3.20 6.07
N LYS A 97 14.33 -2.53 6.18
CA LYS A 97 15.18 -2.19 5.04
C LYS A 97 15.73 -3.41 4.29
N ASP A 98 15.86 -4.55 4.94
CA ASP A 98 16.37 -5.80 4.35
C ASP A 98 15.29 -6.60 3.63
N ASN A 99 14.36 -5.86 3.02
CA ASN A 99 13.29 -6.34 2.18
C ASN A 99 12.34 -7.30 2.92
N SER A 100 12.25 -7.19 4.25
CA SER A 100 11.48 -8.12 5.06
C SER A 100 10.19 -7.50 5.60
N ILE A 101 9.14 -8.32 5.64
CA ILE A 101 7.90 -8.04 6.34
C ILE A 101 7.91 -8.86 7.62
N VAL A 102 7.83 -8.18 8.76
CA VAL A 102 7.72 -8.78 10.08
C VAL A 102 6.30 -8.55 10.58
N LEU A 103 5.65 -9.61 11.05
CA LEU A 103 4.40 -9.50 11.82
C LEU A 103 4.69 -9.72 13.29
N THR A 104 4.09 -8.87 14.12
CA THR A 104 4.21 -8.94 15.57
C THR A 104 2.85 -8.79 16.22
N ASP A 105 2.70 -9.35 17.42
CA ASP A 105 1.53 -9.13 18.26
C ASP A 105 1.95 -8.16 19.36
N THR A 106 1.13 -7.14 19.66
CA THR A 106 1.39 -6.20 20.76
C THR A 106 1.43 -6.88 22.12
N ARG A 107 0.86 -8.08 22.24
CA ARG A 107 0.81 -8.86 23.47
C ARG A 107 2.09 -9.65 23.72
N VAL A 108 2.84 -9.99 22.66
CA VAL A 108 4.01 -10.89 22.72
C VAL A 108 5.27 -10.16 22.25
N ASP A 109 6.40 -10.35 22.94
CA ASP A 109 7.64 -9.65 22.58
C ASP A 109 8.38 -10.28 21.39
N GLN A 110 8.11 -11.55 21.09
CA GLN A 110 8.69 -12.23 19.93
C GLN A 110 7.90 -11.93 18.65
N PRO A 111 8.60 -11.78 17.51
CA PRO A 111 7.92 -11.66 16.23
C PRO A 111 7.14 -12.93 15.91
N LEU A 112 5.94 -12.79 15.36
CA LEU A 112 5.13 -13.93 14.95
C LEU A 112 5.71 -14.60 13.72
N ARG A 113 6.10 -13.81 12.71
CA ARG A 113 6.62 -14.28 11.42
C ARG A 113 7.50 -13.23 10.77
N LYS A 114 8.54 -13.65 10.03
CA LYS A 114 9.34 -12.79 9.16
C LYS A 114 9.41 -13.38 7.75
N LEU A 115 9.00 -12.61 6.75
CA LEU A 115 9.08 -12.95 5.33
C LEU A 115 10.10 -12.03 4.65
N LYS A 116 11.12 -12.60 4.00
CA LYS A 116 12.10 -11.84 3.22
C LYS A 116 11.77 -11.90 1.72
N MET A 117 11.64 -10.75 1.10
CA MET A 117 11.45 -10.58 -0.35
C MET A 117 12.78 -10.40 -1.06
N ASN A 118 12.82 -10.67 -2.38
CA ASN A 118 14.02 -10.45 -3.18
C ASN A 118 14.40 -8.97 -3.28
N LEU A 119 13.40 -8.12 -3.44
CA LEU A 119 13.54 -6.68 -3.64
C LEU A 119 12.80 -5.93 -2.54
N LYS A 120 13.21 -4.68 -2.34
CA LYS A 120 12.73 -3.85 -1.26
C LYS A 120 11.25 -3.56 -1.39
N LEU A 121 10.59 -3.52 -0.25
CA LEU A 121 9.23 -3.05 -0.11
C LEU A 121 9.28 -1.60 0.38
N ASN A 122 8.46 -0.74 -0.23
CA ASN A 122 8.43 0.68 0.10
C ASN A 122 7.34 1.02 1.10
N ALA A 123 6.17 0.41 0.90
CA ALA A 123 5.03 0.62 1.77
C ALA A 123 4.16 -0.62 1.81
N PHE A 124 3.32 -0.72 2.83
CA PHE A 124 2.23 -1.68 2.86
C PHE A 124 0.99 -1.06 3.49
N SER A 125 -0.15 -1.68 3.25
CA SER A 125 -1.44 -1.26 3.80
C SER A 125 -2.29 -2.49 4.11
N TRP A 126 -2.96 -2.45 5.27
CA TRP A 126 -3.90 -3.46 5.72
C TRP A 126 -5.25 -3.28 5.04
N ASN A 127 -5.95 -4.39 4.77
CA ASN A 127 -7.34 -4.32 4.36
C ASN A 127 -8.21 -3.98 5.60
N PRO A 128 -9.00 -2.89 5.57
CA PRO A 128 -9.84 -2.49 6.70
C PRO A 128 -11.04 -3.39 6.96
N MET A 129 -11.39 -4.29 6.03
CA MET A 129 -12.50 -5.24 6.20
C MET A 129 -12.02 -6.68 6.42
N GLU A 130 -10.91 -7.08 5.79
CA GLU A 130 -10.33 -8.41 5.95
C GLU A 130 -9.08 -8.35 6.85
N PRO A 131 -9.15 -8.74 8.14
CA PRO A 131 -8.04 -8.57 9.09
C PRO A 131 -6.76 -9.27 8.67
N TYR A 132 -6.86 -10.39 7.96
CA TYR A 132 -5.71 -11.21 7.61
C TYR A 132 -5.09 -10.81 6.28
N VAL A 133 -5.64 -9.85 5.54
CA VAL A 133 -5.14 -9.48 4.22
C VAL A 133 -4.47 -8.12 4.26
N PHE A 134 -3.27 -8.04 3.71
CA PHE A 134 -2.60 -6.78 3.47
C PHE A 134 -1.93 -6.80 2.10
N THR A 135 -1.67 -5.62 1.55
CA THR A 135 -0.93 -5.45 0.31
C THR A 135 0.35 -4.69 0.55
N ALA A 136 1.45 -5.23 0.05
CA ALA A 136 2.75 -4.60 0.06
C ALA A 136 3.12 -4.09 -1.35
N ALA A 137 3.64 -2.87 -1.43
CA ALA A 137 4.24 -2.29 -2.62
C ALA A 137 5.73 -2.61 -2.67
N SER A 138 6.20 -3.10 -3.82
CA SER A 138 7.61 -3.41 -4.03
C SER A 138 8.27 -2.51 -5.05
N GLU A 139 9.61 -2.52 -5.02
CA GLU A 139 10.44 -1.88 -6.05
C GLU A 139 10.35 -2.60 -7.41
N ASP A 140 9.95 -3.88 -7.46
CA ASP A 140 9.73 -4.72 -8.67
C ASP A 140 8.55 -4.26 -9.56
N TYR A 141 8.02 -3.06 -9.33
CA TYR A 141 6.88 -2.47 -10.05
C TYR A 141 5.54 -3.18 -9.77
N ASN A 142 5.53 -4.14 -8.85
CA ASN A 142 4.37 -4.97 -8.54
C ASN A 142 3.86 -4.67 -7.13
N LEU A 143 2.63 -5.11 -6.88
CA LEU A 143 2.09 -5.17 -5.53
C LEU A 143 1.77 -6.62 -5.18
N TYR A 144 2.02 -6.99 -3.93
CA TYR A 144 1.80 -8.34 -3.43
C TYR A 144 0.74 -8.31 -2.33
N ALA A 145 -0.39 -8.98 -2.56
CA ALA A 145 -1.35 -9.26 -1.50
C ALA A 145 -0.96 -10.54 -0.76
N TYR A 146 -0.84 -10.45 0.55
CA TYR A 146 -0.56 -11.57 1.44
C TYR A 146 -1.76 -11.86 2.34
N ASP A 147 -1.90 -13.12 2.71
CA ASP A 147 -2.73 -13.54 3.85
C ASP A 147 -1.79 -13.83 5.03
N CYS A 148 -2.04 -13.22 6.18
CA CYS A 148 -1.20 -13.34 7.37
C CYS A 148 -1.07 -14.77 7.88
N ARG A 149 -2.05 -15.62 7.59
CA ARG A 149 -2.04 -17.03 7.97
C ARG A 149 -1.10 -17.84 7.07
N PHE A 150 -1.00 -17.45 5.81
CA PHE A 150 -0.24 -18.14 4.76
C PHE A 150 0.80 -17.21 4.11
N PHE A 151 1.90 -16.97 4.83
CA PHE A 151 3.00 -16.10 4.35
C PHE A 151 3.88 -16.69 3.24
N LYS A 152 3.78 -18.00 2.97
CA LYS A 152 4.70 -18.67 2.04
C LYS A 152 4.55 -18.14 0.61
N HIS A 153 3.33 -17.79 0.22
CA HIS A 153 3.02 -17.37 -1.15
C HIS A 153 2.07 -16.17 -1.12
N PRO A 154 2.26 -15.19 -2.01
CA PRO A 154 1.30 -14.10 -2.15
C PRO A 154 -0.03 -14.67 -2.69
N LYS A 155 -1.14 -14.27 -2.05
CA LYS A 155 -2.51 -14.57 -2.50
C LYS A 155 -2.68 -14.10 -3.95
N ARG A 156 -2.25 -12.87 -4.22
CA ARG A 156 -2.37 -12.22 -5.53
C ARG A 156 -1.18 -11.27 -5.77
N VAL A 157 -0.78 -11.17 -7.03
CA VAL A 157 0.23 -10.23 -7.50
C VAL A 157 -0.48 -9.27 -8.45
N TYR A 158 -0.35 -7.97 -8.22
CA TYR A 158 -0.92 -6.94 -9.08
C TYR A 158 0.17 -6.38 -9.97
N ILE A 159 -0.09 -6.43 -11.28
CA ILE A 159 0.92 -6.16 -12.29
C ILE A 159 0.38 -5.07 -13.20
N GLY A 160 1.09 -3.95 -13.26
CA GLY A 160 0.70 -2.85 -14.15
C GLY A 160 1.60 -1.64 -14.09
N HIS A 161 2.33 -1.41 -12.98
CA HIS A 161 3.26 -0.29 -12.92
C HIS A 161 4.49 -0.46 -13.80
N THR A 162 5.04 0.68 -14.18
CA THR A 162 6.26 0.76 -14.99
C THR A 162 7.49 1.14 -14.18
N ASN A 163 7.31 1.57 -12.93
CA ASN A 163 8.39 1.88 -12.01
C ASN A 163 7.99 1.51 -10.57
N ALA A 164 8.92 1.66 -9.63
CA ALA A 164 8.76 1.26 -8.23
C ALA A 164 7.46 1.81 -7.65
N VAL A 165 6.74 0.97 -6.92
CA VAL A 165 5.51 1.37 -6.24
C VAL A 165 5.91 1.97 -4.90
N MET A 166 5.52 3.20 -4.66
CA MET A 166 5.94 3.96 -3.47
C MET A 166 4.93 3.84 -2.33
N ALA A 167 3.64 3.83 -2.65
CA ALA A 167 2.58 3.81 -1.65
C ALA A 167 1.39 2.97 -2.10
N VAL A 168 0.68 2.44 -1.11
CA VAL A 168 -0.56 1.67 -1.25
C VAL A 168 -1.50 2.09 -0.15
N ASP A 169 -2.79 2.19 -0.47
CA ASP A 169 -3.83 2.40 0.53
C ASP A 169 -5.13 1.72 0.11
N TYR A 170 -5.79 1.06 1.05
CA TYR A 170 -7.09 0.44 0.82
C TYR A 170 -8.22 1.46 0.91
N SER A 171 -9.28 1.23 0.13
CA SER A 171 -10.56 1.87 0.38
C SER A 171 -11.09 1.40 1.74
N PRO A 172 -11.83 2.22 2.48
CA PRO A 172 -12.52 1.82 3.71
C PRO A 172 -13.45 0.62 3.51
N SER A 173 -13.96 0.43 2.29
CA SER A 173 -14.77 -0.74 1.92
C SER A 173 -13.97 -2.04 1.76
N GLY A 174 -12.64 -1.99 1.71
CA GLY A 174 -11.75 -3.15 1.60
C GLY A 174 -11.78 -3.88 0.24
N ARG A 175 -12.63 -3.45 -0.69
CA ARG A 175 -12.80 -4.08 -2.01
C ARG A 175 -11.87 -3.50 -3.07
N GLU A 176 -11.39 -2.30 -2.84
CA GLU A 176 -10.53 -1.57 -3.77
C GLU A 176 -9.33 -1.02 -3.03
N PHE A 177 -8.26 -0.78 -3.77
CA PHE A 177 -7.09 -0.09 -3.24
C PHE A 177 -6.43 0.71 -4.33
N ALA A 178 -5.64 1.69 -3.91
CA ALA A 178 -4.94 2.61 -4.77
C ALA A 178 -3.46 2.48 -4.52
N SER A 179 -2.71 2.80 -5.55
CA SER A 179 -1.26 2.74 -5.49
C SER A 179 -0.65 3.90 -6.23
N GLY A 180 0.35 4.53 -5.61
CA GLY A 180 1.17 5.57 -6.22
C GLY A 180 2.50 4.98 -6.63
N SER A 181 2.93 5.26 -7.86
CA SER A 181 4.22 4.83 -8.37
C SER A 181 5.13 6.01 -8.67
N TYR A 182 6.42 5.72 -8.65
CA TYR A 182 7.47 6.59 -9.11
C TYR A 182 7.39 6.92 -10.62
N ASP A 183 6.58 6.17 -11.39
CA ASP A 183 6.28 6.48 -12.80
C ASP A 183 5.36 7.70 -12.98
N GLY A 184 4.84 8.25 -11.88
CA GLY A 184 3.96 9.41 -11.88
C GLY A 184 2.51 9.09 -12.23
N THR A 185 2.12 7.85 -12.03
CA THR A 185 0.73 7.41 -12.12
C THR A 185 0.18 6.98 -10.78
N ILE A 186 -1.12 7.15 -10.64
CA ILE A 186 -1.91 6.51 -9.60
C ILE A 186 -2.70 5.42 -10.30
N ARG A 187 -2.60 4.19 -9.83
CA ARG A 187 -3.41 3.07 -10.34
C ARG A 187 -4.39 2.63 -9.28
N LEU A 188 -5.61 2.39 -9.72
CA LEU A 188 -6.69 1.83 -8.92
C LEU A 188 -6.90 0.37 -9.26
N TRP A 189 -7.10 -0.42 -8.21
CA TRP A 189 -7.18 -1.87 -8.28
C TRP A 189 -8.41 -2.34 -7.53
N SER A 190 -9.05 -3.37 -8.08
CA SER A 190 -9.99 -4.18 -7.32
C SER A 190 -9.20 -5.28 -6.63
N ALA A 191 -9.51 -5.56 -5.37
CA ALA A 191 -8.89 -6.65 -4.60
C ALA A 191 -9.00 -8.00 -5.33
N ASP A 192 -10.01 -8.17 -6.19
CA ASP A 192 -10.26 -9.39 -6.95
C ASP A 192 -9.54 -9.50 -8.29
N GLN A 193 -9.06 -8.38 -8.82
CA GLN A 193 -8.51 -8.31 -10.18
C GLN A 193 -7.02 -7.99 -10.18
N THR A 194 -6.23 -8.81 -10.88
CA THR A 194 -4.78 -8.62 -11.03
C THR A 194 -4.38 -7.37 -11.81
N SER A 195 -5.29 -6.82 -12.64
CA SER A 195 -5.05 -5.63 -13.45
C SER A 195 -5.77 -4.42 -12.89
N SER A 196 -5.16 -3.24 -13.05
CA SER A 196 -5.77 -1.96 -12.66
C SER A 196 -6.99 -1.67 -13.53
N PHE A 197 -8.06 -1.15 -12.92
CA PHE A 197 -9.27 -0.75 -13.65
C PHE A 197 -9.21 0.71 -14.10
N ASP A 198 -8.50 1.57 -13.35
CA ASP A 198 -8.28 2.97 -13.74
C ASP A 198 -6.84 3.43 -13.47
N VAL A 199 -6.44 4.47 -14.20
CA VAL A 199 -5.11 5.08 -14.13
C VAL A 199 -5.25 6.59 -14.19
N TYR A 200 -4.82 7.27 -13.13
CA TYR A 200 -4.76 8.73 -13.09
C TYR A 200 -3.34 9.21 -13.33
N HIS A 201 -3.22 10.17 -14.25
CA HIS A 201 -1.98 10.88 -14.53
C HIS A 201 -2.31 12.31 -14.94
N THR A 202 -1.37 13.22 -14.70
CA THR A 202 -1.39 14.56 -15.29
C THR A 202 0.00 14.90 -15.78
N ARG A 203 0.12 15.77 -16.79
CA ARG A 203 1.41 16.22 -17.32
C ARG A 203 2.31 16.88 -16.26
N ARG A 204 1.69 17.55 -15.27
CA ARG A 204 2.40 18.25 -14.19
C ARG A 204 2.73 17.35 -12.99
N MET A 205 2.21 16.12 -12.95
CA MET A 205 2.49 15.19 -11.87
C MET A 205 3.73 14.37 -12.23
N LYS A 206 4.78 14.54 -11.43
CA LYS A 206 5.98 13.71 -11.43
C LYS A 206 5.76 12.52 -10.52
N ARG A 207 6.67 12.20 -9.60
CA ARG A 207 6.64 10.97 -8.81
C ARG A 207 5.60 11.05 -7.71
N VAL A 208 4.72 10.06 -7.63
CA VAL A 208 3.74 9.96 -6.54
C VAL A 208 4.41 9.27 -5.36
N LEU A 209 4.52 9.97 -4.23
CA LEU A 209 5.18 9.45 -3.03
C LEU A 209 4.19 8.76 -2.10
N GLN A 210 3.01 9.35 -1.91
CA GLN A 210 1.97 8.80 -1.03
C GLN A 210 0.61 8.90 -1.70
N VAL A 211 -0.24 7.91 -1.40
CA VAL A 211 -1.65 7.89 -1.77
C VAL A 211 -2.44 7.50 -0.53
N LYS A 212 -3.58 8.16 -0.33
CA LYS A 212 -4.52 7.85 0.76
C LYS A 212 -5.96 7.93 0.28
N PHE A 213 -6.79 7.00 0.69
CA PHE A 213 -8.24 7.11 0.50
C PHE A 213 -8.85 8.03 1.55
N THR A 214 -9.95 8.68 1.17
CA THR A 214 -10.82 9.28 2.17
C THR A 214 -11.65 8.20 2.86
N LEU A 215 -12.05 8.46 4.12
CA LEU A 215 -12.91 7.57 4.91
C LEU A 215 -14.28 7.32 4.27
N ASP A 216 -14.74 8.25 3.44
CA ASP A 216 -15.96 8.07 2.65
C ASP A 216 -15.77 7.07 1.49
N GLY A 217 -14.53 6.75 1.11
CA GLY A 217 -14.19 5.86 0.00
C GLY A 217 -14.37 6.45 -1.41
N HIS A 218 -14.96 7.65 -1.53
CA HIS A 218 -15.26 8.28 -2.81
C HIS A 218 -14.09 9.06 -3.41
N PHE A 219 -13.11 9.43 -2.58
CA PHE A 219 -11.99 10.25 -3.01
C PHE A 219 -10.63 9.66 -2.64
N LEU A 220 -9.63 10.11 -3.37
CA LEU A 220 -8.23 9.72 -3.28
C LEU A 220 -7.37 10.97 -3.19
N LEU A 221 -6.52 11.01 -2.18
CA LEU A 221 -5.48 12.00 -2.03
C LEU A 221 -4.17 11.43 -2.57
N SER A 222 -3.46 12.24 -3.35
CA SER A 222 -2.11 11.89 -3.83
C SER A 222 -1.14 13.00 -3.50
N SER A 223 0.02 12.65 -2.97
CA SER A 223 1.15 13.57 -2.83
C SER A 223 2.18 13.31 -3.93
N SER A 224 2.55 14.36 -4.64
CA SER A 224 3.61 14.32 -5.66
C SER A 224 4.90 14.95 -5.13
N THR A 225 6.04 14.58 -5.70
CA THR A 225 7.31 15.30 -5.52
C THR A 225 7.25 16.77 -5.97
N ASP A 226 6.21 17.16 -6.72
CA ASP A 226 5.98 18.55 -7.13
C ASP A 226 5.36 19.43 -6.03
N GLN A 227 5.47 19.01 -4.76
CA GLN A 227 4.96 19.69 -3.57
C GLN A 227 3.43 19.87 -3.50
N ASN A 228 2.71 19.40 -4.51
CA ASN A 228 1.25 19.50 -4.57
C ASN A 228 0.60 18.22 -4.04
N VAL A 229 -0.41 18.42 -3.19
CA VAL A 229 -1.42 17.40 -2.86
C VAL A 229 -2.60 17.57 -3.82
N ARG A 230 -3.05 16.47 -4.43
CA ARG A 230 -4.18 16.46 -5.36
C ARG A 230 -5.26 15.53 -4.85
N LEU A 231 -6.52 15.93 -5.09
CA LEU A 231 -7.71 15.13 -4.82
C LEU A 231 -8.25 14.56 -6.13
N TRP A 232 -8.59 13.27 -6.12
CA TRP A 232 -9.18 12.55 -7.24
C TRP A 232 -10.45 11.85 -6.76
N LYS A 233 -11.39 11.59 -7.66
CA LYS A 233 -12.49 10.66 -7.38
C LYS A 233 -11.99 9.22 -7.50
N ALA A 234 -12.46 8.31 -6.66
CA ALA A 234 -12.20 6.88 -6.81
C ALA A 234 -12.87 6.34 -8.09
N HIS A 235 -14.14 6.69 -8.30
CA HIS A 235 -14.85 6.40 -9.53
C HIS A 235 -15.00 7.68 -10.37
N ALA A 236 -14.20 7.80 -11.44
CA ALA A 236 -14.18 9.00 -12.28
C ALA A 236 -15.56 9.37 -12.87
N SER A 237 -16.39 8.38 -13.17
CA SER A 237 -17.74 8.56 -13.74
C SER A 237 -18.82 8.88 -12.69
N GLU A 238 -18.50 8.73 -11.40
CA GLU A 238 -19.48 8.94 -10.34
C GLU A 238 -19.81 10.43 -10.19
N LYS A 239 -21.12 10.71 -10.17
CA LYS A 239 -21.65 12.05 -9.97
C LYS A 239 -21.59 12.42 -8.49
N LEU A 240 -21.20 13.67 -8.21
CA LEU A 240 -21.21 14.20 -6.86
C LEU A 240 -22.54 14.88 -6.58
N GLY A 241 -23.02 14.77 -5.34
CA GLY A 241 -24.22 15.45 -4.87
C GLY A 241 -25.47 14.54 -4.84
N PRO A 242 -26.61 15.10 -4.43
CA PRO A 242 -27.85 14.34 -4.27
C PRO A 242 -28.41 13.91 -5.63
N MET A 243 -28.61 12.60 -5.78
CA MET A 243 -29.15 11.98 -6.99
C MET A 243 -30.64 11.68 -6.81
N ARG A 244 -31.44 11.94 -7.85
CA ARG A 244 -32.87 11.57 -7.83
C ARG A 244 -32.99 10.02 -7.84
N PRO A 245 -34.00 9.42 -7.17
CA PRO A 245 -34.15 7.96 -7.12
C PRO A 245 -34.13 7.27 -8.49
N ARG A 246 -34.87 7.81 -9.47
CA ARG A 246 -34.87 7.29 -10.86
C ARG A 246 -33.50 7.32 -11.53
N GLU A 247 -32.71 8.36 -11.25
CA GLU A 247 -31.37 8.50 -11.82
C GLU A 247 -30.40 7.48 -11.19
N ARG A 248 -30.51 7.26 -9.88
CA ARG A 248 -29.75 6.23 -9.15
C ARG A 248 -30.04 4.83 -9.68
N GLU A 249 -31.32 4.51 -9.91
CA GLU A 249 -31.73 3.22 -10.49
C GLU A 249 -31.22 3.04 -11.92
N SER A 250 -31.27 4.11 -12.73
CA SER A 250 -30.71 4.07 -14.08
C SER A 250 -29.19 3.85 -14.09
N LEU A 251 -28.45 4.40 -13.13
CA LEU A 251 -27.02 4.15 -13.00
C LEU A 251 -26.73 2.73 -12.50
N ALA A 252 -27.47 2.26 -11.51
CA ALA A 252 -27.32 0.90 -10.98
C ALA A 252 -27.60 -0.17 -12.05
N THR A 253 -28.62 0.04 -12.87
CA THR A 253 -28.93 -0.84 -14.01
C THR A 253 -27.83 -0.79 -15.08
N ALA A 254 -27.28 0.40 -15.37
CA ALA A 254 -26.15 0.54 -16.29
C ALA A 254 -24.88 -0.16 -15.78
N GLU A 255 -24.58 -0.08 -14.47
CA GLU A 255 -23.46 -0.79 -13.85
C GLU A 255 -23.66 -2.30 -13.88
N ALA A 256 -24.86 -2.79 -13.53
CA ALA A 256 -25.19 -4.20 -13.59
C ALA A 256 -25.09 -4.76 -15.03
N LEU A 257 -25.54 -4.01 -16.03
CA LEU A 257 -25.37 -4.36 -17.44
C LEU A 257 -23.89 -4.36 -17.85
N ARG A 258 -23.12 -3.36 -17.43
CA ARG A 258 -21.67 -3.30 -17.68
C ARG A 258 -20.97 -4.53 -17.12
N ASP A 259 -21.31 -4.96 -15.92
CA ASP A 259 -20.72 -6.13 -15.28
C ASP A 259 -21.16 -7.42 -15.97
N LYS A 260 -22.44 -7.54 -16.34
CA LYS A 260 -22.96 -8.68 -17.10
C LYS A 260 -22.28 -8.86 -18.47
N PHE A 261 -21.97 -7.77 -19.16
CA PHE A 261 -21.38 -7.78 -20.50
C PHE A 261 -19.87 -7.49 -20.53
N LYS A 262 -19.19 -7.48 -19.37
CA LYS A 262 -17.76 -7.14 -19.24
C LYS A 262 -16.84 -8.03 -20.09
N GLU A 263 -17.24 -9.27 -20.33
CA GLU A 263 -16.44 -10.25 -21.08
C GLU A 263 -16.57 -10.11 -22.60
N HIS A 264 -17.63 -9.44 -23.09
CA HIS A 264 -17.83 -9.22 -24.52
C HIS A 264 -16.63 -8.48 -25.13
N PRO A 265 -16.06 -8.93 -26.26
CA PRO A 265 -14.77 -8.44 -26.75
C PRO A 265 -14.75 -6.93 -27.03
N GLU A 266 -15.83 -6.38 -27.58
CA GLU A 266 -15.94 -4.95 -27.86
C GLU A 266 -16.07 -4.12 -26.58
N VAL A 267 -16.93 -4.55 -25.65
CA VAL A 267 -17.12 -3.90 -24.35
C VAL A 267 -15.82 -3.93 -23.57
N ARG A 268 -15.15 -5.09 -23.51
CA ARG A 268 -13.85 -5.25 -22.87
C ARG A 268 -12.77 -4.36 -23.49
N LYS A 269 -12.76 -4.20 -24.82
CA LYS A 269 -11.83 -3.31 -25.52
C LYS A 269 -12.06 -1.86 -25.13
N ILE A 270 -13.31 -1.42 -25.04
CA ILE A 270 -13.68 -0.06 -24.62
C ILE A 270 -13.30 0.17 -23.16
N LEU A 271 -13.69 -0.73 -22.25
CA LEU A 271 -13.40 -0.62 -20.81
C LEU A 271 -11.89 -0.60 -20.50
N LYS A 272 -11.10 -1.36 -21.27
CA LYS A 272 -9.64 -1.44 -21.09
C LYS A 272 -8.88 -0.28 -21.75
N ASN A 273 -9.49 0.42 -22.70
CA ASN A 273 -8.81 1.49 -23.41
C ASN A 273 -8.72 2.73 -22.52
N ARG A 274 -7.50 3.06 -22.09
CA ARG A 274 -7.20 4.26 -21.30
C ARG A 274 -6.01 4.98 -21.91
N HIS A 275 -6.10 6.31 -21.99
CA HIS A 275 -4.99 7.12 -22.45
C HIS A 275 -3.92 7.19 -21.36
N VAL A 276 -2.70 6.75 -21.69
CA VAL A 276 -1.52 6.85 -20.84
C VAL A 276 -0.43 7.65 -21.55
N PRO A 277 0.45 8.37 -20.82
CA PRO A 277 1.55 9.11 -21.42
C PRO A 277 2.45 8.21 -22.27
N LYS A 278 3.06 8.78 -23.32
CA LYS A 278 3.89 8.03 -24.28
C LYS A 278 5.04 7.28 -23.60
N SER A 279 5.69 7.88 -22.60
CA SER A 279 6.78 7.26 -21.82
C SER A 279 6.31 5.98 -21.12
N ILE A 280 5.16 6.05 -20.43
CA ILE A 280 4.58 4.92 -19.72
C ILE A 280 4.08 3.85 -20.70
N HIS A 281 3.51 4.25 -21.83
CA HIS A 281 3.10 3.30 -22.87
C HIS A 281 4.29 2.51 -23.43
N ALA A 282 5.40 3.20 -23.73
CA ALA A 282 6.64 2.58 -24.20
C ALA A 282 7.23 1.63 -23.15
N ALA A 283 7.37 2.07 -21.91
CA ALA A 283 7.87 1.25 -20.80
C ALA A 283 6.97 0.03 -20.53
N THR A 284 5.64 0.18 -20.61
CA THR A 284 4.70 -0.95 -20.48
C THR A 284 4.89 -1.97 -21.59
N LYS A 285 5.15 -1.51 -22.82
CA LYS A 285 5.44 -2.40 -23.97
C LYS A 285 6.77 -3.13 -23.76
N GLU A 286 7.80 -2.43 -23.30
CA GLU A 286 9.10 -3.03 -22.96
C GLU A 286 8.96 -4.11 -21.88
N HIS A 287 8.29 -3.81 -20.77
CA HIS A 287 8.01 -4.78 -19.71
C HIS A 287 7.27 -6.01 -20.23
N ARG A 288 6.33 -5.83 -21.15
CA ARG A 288 5.61 -6.95 -21.78
C ARG A 288 6.54 -7.81 -22.64
N ILE A 289 7.45 -7.19 -23.40
CA ILE A 289 8.43 -7.88 -24.23
C ILE A 289 9.42 -8.65 -23.36
N ILE A 290 9.94 -8.04 -22.28
CA ILE A 290 10.86 -8.68 -21.33
C ILE A 290 10.22 -9.92 -20.72
N ARG A 291 9.00 -9.81 -20.17
CA ARG A 291 8.28 -10.97 -19.60
C ARG A 291 7.94 -12.04 -20.63
N ALA A 292 7.66 -11.66 -21.88
CA ALA A 292 7.44 -12.63 -22.95
C ALA A 292 8.73 -13.38 -23.31
N LYS A 293 9.87 -12.67 -23.35
CA LYS A 293 11.20 -13.24 -23.57
C LYS A 293 11.59 -14.20 -22.45
N GLU A 294 11.39 -13.82 -21.19
CA GLU A 294 11.68 -14.68 -20.02
C GLU A 294 10.82 -15.95 -20.02
N ARG A 295 9.51 -15.81 -20.24
CA ARG A 295 8.61 -16.97 -20.37
C ARG A 295 9.01 -17.89 -21.51
N ARG A 296 9.46 -17.34 -22.65
CA ARG A 296 9.99 -18.13 -23.77
C ARG A 296 11.29 -18.84 -23.40
N LYS A 297 12.23 -18.16 -22.72
CA LYS A 297 13.48 -18.75 -22.26
C LYS A 297 13.23 -19.92 -21.31
N LEU A 298 12.36 -19.73 -20.31
CA LEU A 298 11.97 -20.79 -19.38
C LEU A 298 11.32 -21.97 -20.11
N ARG A 299 10.40 -21.72 -21.03
CA ARG A 299 9.78 -22.76 -21.85
C ARG A 299 10.83 -23.54 -22.64
N ASN A 300 11.79 -22.86 -23.26
CA ASN A 300 12.86 -23.51 -24.00
C ASN A 300 13.74 -24.37 -23.08
N VAL A 301 14.11 -23.89 -21.89
CA VAL A 301 14.88 -24.69 -20.92
C VAL A 301 14.12 -25.97 -20.56
N ILE A 302 12.81 -25.88 -20.30
CA ILE A 302 11.99 -27.05 -19.97
C ILE A 302 11.96 -28.06 -21.12
N VAL A 303 11.76 -27.59 -22.35
CA VAL A 303 11.66 -28.46 -23.54
C VAL A 303 12.99 -29.09 -23.90
N PHE A 304 14.10 -28.35 -23.81
CA PHE A 304 15.40 -28.79 -24.33
C PHE A 304 16.33 -29.40 -23.28
N ASN A 305 16.25 -29.02 -22.00
CA ASN A 305 17.20 -29.51 -21.00
C ASN A 305 16.75 -30.79 -20.27
N HIS A 306 15.53 -31.32 -20.47
CA HIS A 306 15.00 -32.49 -19.74
C HIS A 306 15.17 -32.43 -18.19
N SER A 307 15.49 -31.25 -17.65
CA SER A 307 15.79 -31.05 -16.24
C SER A 307 14.49 -31.15 -15.44
N LYS A 308 14.40 -32.16 -14.56
CA LYS A 308 13.27 -32.42 -13.65
C LYS A 308 13.18 -31.41 -12.50
N GLU A 309 13.52 -30.14 -12.71
CA GLU A 309 13.31 -29.14 -11.67
C GLU A 309 11.81 -28.79 -11.61
N PRO A 310 11.19 -28.79 -10.41
CA PRO A 310 9.78 -28.47 -10.27
C PRO A 310 9.53 -27.01 -10.69
N VAL A 311 8.51 -26.79 -11.52
CA VAL A 311 8.13 -25.46 -11.99
C VAL A 311 7.62 -24.65 -10.80
N VAL A 312 8.45 -23.72 -10.32
CA VAL A 312 8.05 -22.74 -9.31
C VAL A 312 7.11 -21.72 -9.97
N PRO A 313 5.83 -21.61 -9.56
CA PRO A 313 4.89 -20.61 -10.08
C PRO A 313 5.47 -19.19 -9.97
N GLU A 314 5.15 -18.30 -10.91
CA GLU A 314 5.62 -16.89 -10.86
C GLU A 314 5.30 -16.21 -9.52
N LYS A 315 4.23 -16.63 -8.84
CA LYS A 315 3.86 -16.15 -7.50
C LYS A 315 4.91 -16.45 -6.44
N GLU A 316 5.65 -17.53 -6.55
CA GLU A 316 6.58 -18.01 -5.53
C GLU A 316 8.03 -17.56 -5.79
N LYS A 317 8.33 -17.03 -6.99
CA LYS A 317 9.69 -16.59 -7.36
C LYS A 317 10.17 -15.37 -6.58
N HIS A 318 9.25 -14.56 -6.06
CA HIS A 318 9.57 -13.28 -5.45
C HIS A 318 9.75 -13.36 -3.92
N THR A 319 9.43 -14.51 -3.31
CA THR A 319 9.65 -14.79 -1.88
C THR A 319 10.98 -15.51 -1.69
N ALA A 320 11.93 -14.89 -0.99
CA ALA A 320 13.30 -15.39 -0.83
C ALA A 320 13.43 -16.40 0.32
N ALA A 321 12.83 -16.10 1.48
CA ALA A 321 12.89 -16.94 2.67
C ALA A 321 11.78 -16.62 3.66
N LEU A 322 11.27 -17.64 4.36
CA LEU A 322 10.38 -17.51 5.50
C LEU A 322 11.14 -17.92 6.76
N TYR A 323 11.20 -17.05 7.75
CA TYR A 323 11.66 -17.38 9.09
C TYR A 323 10.41 -17.56 9.97
N LYS A 324 10.32 -18.73 10.61
CA LYS A 324 9.30 -19.04 11.61
C LYS A 324 9.63 -18.37 12.92
#